data_AF-A0A2P2KE55-F1
#
_entry.id   AF-A0A2P2KE55-F1
#
_cell.length_a   1.000
_cell.length_b   1.000
_cell.length_c   1.000
_cell.angle_alpha   90.00
_cell.angle_beta   90.00
_cell.angle_gamma   90.00
#
_symmetry.space_group_name_H-M   'P 1'
#
loop_
_entity.id
_entity.type
_entity.pdbx_description
1 polymer ?
#
loop_
_entity_poly.entity_id
_entity_poly.type
_entity_poly.pdbx_seq_one_letter_code
_entity_poly.pdbx_strand_id
1 'polypeptide(L)'
;MFYAYNMLVLSKTFLTYLDYVFGDCKFGRNAQSITKTRWMHHSSFIWNYEIRNMAYLKIPARAPKYRMARDHAEFVCRMKEYLPRSDFFKKTLKALETHFTMKPVNLDAVGENDGEEMPPSTRLLSQQELEDGSQCPLESVAG
;
A
#
# COMPACT_ATOMS: atom_id res chain seq x y z
N MET A 1 25.00 -7.99 -4.51
CA MET A 1 24.00 -8.12 -5.59
C MET A 1 22.82 -8.89 -5.00
N PHE A 2 21.86 -8.20 -4.38
CA PHE A 2 20.76 -8.84 -3.64
C PHE A 2 19.53 -8.93 -4.56
N TYR A 3 19.23 -10.15 -5.01
CA TYR A 3 17.95 -10.47 -5.60
C TYR A 3 16.92 -10.53 -4.46
N ALA A 4 16.03 -9.54 -4.38
CA ALA A 4 14.84 -9.60 -3.55
C ALA A 4 13.59 -9.64 -4.44
N TYR A 5 13.51 -10.64 -5.32
CA TYR A 5 12.23 -11.08 -5.86
C TYR A 5 11.57 -11.95 -4.80
N ASN A 6 10.90 -11.30 -3.85
CA ASN A 6 9.81 -11.93 -3.10
C ASN A 6 8.75 -10.86 -2.83
N MET A 7 8.20 -10.36 -3.93
CA MET A 7 6.83 -9.90 -3.94
C MET A 7 6.00 -11.07 -3.39
N LEU A 8 5.20 -10.81 -2.37
CA LEU A 8 4.15 -11.73 -1.91
C LEU A 8 3.14 -11.83 -3.06
N VAL A 9 3.51 -12.59 -4.10
CA VAL A 9 2.70 -12.85 -5.28
C VAL A 9 1.64 -13.86 -4.83
N LEU A 10 0.59 -13.35 -4.21
CA LEU A 10 -0.69 -14.05 -4.16
C LEU A 10 -1.12 -14.19 -5.62
N SER A 11 -0.88 -15.37 -6.19
CA SER A 11 -0.71 -15.61 -7.63
C SER A 11 -1.96 -15.45 -8.50
N LYS A 12 -2.99 -14.73 -8.03
CA LYS A 12 -4.24 -14.50 -8.77
C LYS A 12 -5.10 -13.34 -8.24
N THR A 13 -4.50 -12.29 -7.67
CA THR A 13 -5.25 -11.22 -6.99
C THR A 13 -4.87 -9.79 -7.40
N PHE A 14 -4.48 -9.52 -8.65
CA PHE A 14 -4.05 -8.18 -9.05
C PHE A 14 -4.84 -7.62 -10.25
N LEU A 15 -5.52 -6.48 -10.08
CA LEU A 15 -6.02 -5.65 -11.20
C LEU A 15 -4.89 -4.79 -11.79
N THR A 16 -3.90 -4.42 -10.97
CA THR A 16 -2.64 -3.76 -11.32
C THR A 16 -1.56 -4.20 -10.31
N TYR A 17 -0.29 -3.84 -10.52
CA TYR A 17 0.82 -4.08 -9.56
C TYR A 17 0.51 -3.59 -8.13
N LEU A 18 -0.42 -2.64 -7.98
CA LEU A 18 -0.71 -1.99 -6.70
C LEU A 18 -1.99 -2.48 -6.02
N ASP A 19 -2.89 -3.18 -6.72
CA ASP A 19 -4.24 -3.47 -6.20
C ASP A 19 -4.46 -4.94 -5.89
N TYR A 20 -5.08 -5.24 -4.75
CA TYR A 20 -5.48 -6.59 -4.36
C TYR A 20 -6.95 -6.86 -4.67
N VAL A 21 -7.25 -7.94 -5.39
CA VAL A 21 -8.60 -8.24 -5.92
C VAL A 21 -9.06 -9.69 -5.76
N PHE A 22 -10.38 -9.87 -5.61
CA PHE A 22 -11.07 -11.14 -5.79
C PHE A 22 -11.87 -11.07 -7.09
N GLY A 23 -11.46 -11.83 -8.10
CA GLY A 23 -11.96 -11.62 -9.47
C GLY A 23 -11.68 -10.18 -9.91
N ASP A 24 -12.71 -9.45 -10.32
CA ASP A 24 -12.61 -8.05 -10.74
C ASP A 24 -12.92 -7.04 -9.62
N CYS A 25 -13.11 -7.51 -8.39
CA CYS A 25 -13.50 -6.68 -7.25
C CYS A 25 -12.30 -6.38 -6.35
N LYS A 26 -11.99 -5.10 -6.19
CA LYS A 26 -10.87 -4.63 -5.38
C LYS A 26 -11.18 -4.72 -3.89
N PHE A 27 -10.27 -5.29 -3.12
CA PHE A 27 -10.38 -5.33 -1.66
C PHE A 27 -9.16 -4.72 -0.96
N GLY A 28 -8.12 -4.33 -1.69
CA GLY A 28 -6.96 -3.72 -1.06
C GLY A 28 -6.07 -2.98 -2.03
N ARG A 29 -5.09 -2.27 -1.48
CA ARG A 29 -4.07 -1.56 -2.24
C ARG A 29 -2.76 -1.54 -1.47
N ASN A 30 -1.65 -1.60 -2.18
CA ASN A 30 -0.32 -1.28 -1.67
C ASN A 30 0.20 0.08 -2.17
N ALA A 31 1.11 0.66 -1.39
CA ALA A 31 1.90 1.83 -1.72
C ALA A 31 3.33 1.56 -1.29
N GLN A 32 4.29 2.02 -2.09
CA GLN A 32 5.70 1.73 -1.87
C GLN A 32 6.50 3.03 -1.84
N SER A 33 7.45 3.10 -0.93
CA SER A 33 8.45 4.17 -0.86
C SER A 33 9.84 3.55 -0.83
N ILE A 34 10.70 3.98 -1.74
CA ILE A 34 12.06 3.45 -1.90
C ILE A 34 13.04 4.60 -1.69
N THR A 35 13.99 4.41 -0.78
CA THR A 35 15.14 5.30 -0.57
C THR A 35 16.42 4.53 -0.90
N LYS A 36 17.58 5.20 -0.85
CA LYS A 36 18.88 4.56 -1.14
C LYS A 36 19.15 3.32 -0.27
N THR A 37 18.65 3.30 0.97
CA THR A 37 18.97 2.26 1.96
C THR A 37 17.76 1.47 2.44
N ARG A 38 16.53 1.86 2.08
CA ARG A 38 15.31 1.25 2.62
C ARG A 38 14.22 1.15 1.56
N TRP A 39 13.38 0.13 1.72
CA TRP A 39 12.13 -0.02 0.99
C TRP A 39 11.02 -0.27 1.99
N MET A 40 9.98 0.55 1.93
CA MET A 40 8.76 0.39 2.71
C MET A 40 7.61 -0.01 1.79
N HIS A 41 6.95 -1.10 2.14
CA HIS A 41 5.74 -1.59 1.48
C HIS A 41 4.58 -1.47 2.47
N HIS A 42 3.68 -0.52 2.22
CA HIS A 42 2.49 -0.30 3.01
C HIS A 42 1.27 -0.86 2.29
N SER A 43 0.49 -1.68 2.98
CA SER A 43 -0.69 -2.32 2.40
C SER A 43 -1.92 -2.11 3.26
N SER A 44 -3.04 -1.84 2.58
CA SER A 44 -4.34 -1.60 3.18
C SER A 44 -5.36 -2.61 2.63
N PHE A 45 -6.23 -3.09 3.52
CA PHE A 45 -7.25 -4.08 3.22
C PHE A 45 -8.62 -3.58 3.68
N ILE A 46 -9.61 -3.71 2.79
CA ILE A 46 -11.00 -3.32 3.00
C ILE A 46 -11.72 -4.49 3.66
N TRP A 47 -11.63 -4.56 4.99
CA TRP A 47 -12.24 -5.67 5.73
C TRP A 47 -13.76 -5.65 5.64
N ASN A 48 -14.35 -4.50 5.94
CA ASN A 48 -15.78 -4.24 5.94
C ASN A 48 -16.01 -2.73 5.74
N TYR A 49 -17.14 -2.36 5.13
CA TYR A 49 -17.60 -0.97 5.03
C TYR A 49 -19.13 -0.94 5.01
N GLU A 50 -19.67 0.23 5.37
CA GLU A 50 -21.09 0.55 5.23
C GLU A 50 -21.36 1.05 3.81
N ILE A 51 -22.28 0.39 3.10
CA ILE A 51 -22.56 0.69 1.68
C ILE A 51 -23.07 2.12 1.52
N ARG A 52 -23.88 2.61 2.46
CA ARG A 52 -24.40 3.99 2.45
C ARG A 52 -23.29 5.05 2.42
N ASN A 53 -22.14 4.76 3.03
CA ASN A 53 -21.00 5.69 3.07
C ASN A 53 -20.25 5.75 1.73
N MET A 54 -20.47 4.82 0.80
CA MET A 54 -19.85 4.86 -0.53
C MET A 54 -20.35 6.06 -1.36
N ALA A 55 -21.52 6.62 -1.02
CA ALA A 55 -22.02 7.85 -1.63
C ALA A 55 -21.12 9.08 -1.35
N TYR A 56 -20.29 9.05 -0.30
CA TYR A 56 -19.35 10.12 -0.01
C TYR A 56 -18.15 10.15 -0.97
N LEU A 57 -17.88 9.04 -1.65
CA LEU A 57 -16.71 8.91 -2.52
C LEU A 57 -17.02 9.43 -3.92
N LYS A 58 -16.23 10.40 -4.38
CA LYS A 58 -16.33 10.89 -5.77
C LYS A 58 -15.84 9.82 -6.75
N ILE A 59 -16.52 9.71 -7.90
CA ILE A 59 -15.97 8.97 -9.04
C ILE A 59 -14.84 9.83 -9.64
N PRO A 60 -13.61 9.30 -9.78
CA PRO A 60 -12.51 10.07 -10.33
C PRO A 60 -12.78 10.40 -11.80
N ALA A 61 -12.60 11.67 -12.18
CA ALA A 61 -12.78 12.13 -13.57
C ALA A 61 -11.88 11.37 -14.56
N ARG A 62 -10.69 10.95 -14.09
CA ARG A 62 -9.79 10.05 -14.81
C ARG A 62 -9.70 8.72 -14.07
N ALA A 63 -10.52 7.77 -14.47
CA ALA A 63 -10.49 6.41 -13.97
C ALA A 63 -9.58 5.51 -14.85
N PRO A 64 -8.89 4.53 -14.26
CA PRO A 64 -8.19 3.50 -15.04
C PRO A 64 -9.16 2.69 -15.91
N LYS A 65 -8.72 2.24 -17.10
CA LYS A 65 -9.56 1.47 -18.04
C LYS A 65 -10.19 0.22 -17.41
N TYR A 66 -9.46 -0.49 -16.56
CA TYR A 66 -9.94 -1.71 -15.88
C TYR A 66 -11.05 -1.43 -14.85
N ARG A 67 -11.27 -0.17 -14.45
CA ARG A 67 -12.43 0.19 -13.62
C ARG A 67 -13.74 -0.01 -14.40
N MET A 68 -13.69 0.10 -15.74
CA MET A 68 -14.85 -0.07 -16.63
C MET A 68 -16.05 0.81 -16.25
N ALA A 69 -15.77 2.03 -15.78
CA ALA A 69 -16.78 2.99 -15.30
C ALA A 69 -17.73 2.47 -14.20
N ARG A 70 -17.39 1.34 -13.54
CA ARG A 70 -18.15 0.79 -12.42
C ARG A 70 -18.24 1.79 -11.27
N ASP A 71 -19.39 1.77 -10.59
CA ASP A 71 -19.58 2.49 -9.35
C ASP A 71 -18.69 1.90 -8.24
N HIS A 72 -18.71 2.50 -7.04
CA HIS A 72 -17.87 1.99 -5.96
C HIS A 72 -18.32 0.62 -5.44
N ALA A 73 -19.64 0.37 -5.35
CA ALA A 73 -20.18 -0.87 -4.80
C ALA A 73 -19.93 -2.08 -5.70
N GLU A 74 -19.85 -1.86 -7.02
CA GLU A 74 -19.49 -2.87 -8.02
C GLU A 74 -17.97 -3.04 -8.18
N PHE A 75 -17.19 -2.01 -7.86
CA PHE A 75 -15.75 -2.02 -8.05
C PHE A 75 -14.98 -2.56 -6.84
N VAL A 76 -15.45 -2.30 -5.62
CA VAL A 76 -14.80 -2.78 -4.38
C VAL A 76 -15.64 -3.84 -3.69
N CYS A 77 -15.00 -4.71 -2.90
CA CYS A 77 -15.69 -5.72 -2.11
C CYS A 77 -15.19 -5.76 -0.66
N ARG A 78 -16.00 -6.39 0.20
CA ARG A 78 -15.70 -6.55 1.63
C ARG A 78 -15.04 -7.89 1.86
N MET A 79 -13.81 -7.91 2.36
CA MET A 79 -13.08 -9.17 2.58
C MET A 79 -13.81 -10.16 3.51
N LYS A 80 -14.58 -9.65 4.48
CA LYS A 80 -15.35 -10.49 5.41
C LYS A 80 -16.34 -11.45 4.73
N GLU A 81 -16.71 -11.19 3.47
CA GLU A 81 -17.62 -12.04 2.68
C GLU A 81 -16.90 -13.24 2.07
N TYR A 82 -15.57 -13.17 1.95
CA TYR A 82 -14.74 -14.18 1.29
C TYR A 82 -13.93 -15.00 2.31
N LEU A 83 -13.57 -14.42 3.46
CA LEU A 83 -12.69 -15.06 4.42
C LEU A 83 -12.94 -14.56 5.85
N PRO A 84 -12.96 -15.44 6.87
CA PRO A 84 -12.95 -15.03 8.27
C PRO A 84 -11.67 -14.27 8.66
N ARG A 85 -11.78 -13.32 9.60
CA ARG A 85 -10.62 -12.50 10.01
C ARG A 85 -9.52 -13.31 10.68
N SER A 86 -9.92 -14.29 11.50
CA SER A 86 -9.01 -15.25 12.14
C SER A 86 -8.19 -16.01 11.10
N ASP A 87 -8.85 -16.48 10.04
CA ASP A 87 -8.20 -17.26 8.99
C ASP A 87 -7.23 -16.40 8.18
N PHE A 88 -7.58 -15.15 7.90
CA PHE A 88 -6.67 -14.19 7.28
C PHE A 88 -5.37 -14.07 8.08
N PHE A 89 -5.46 -13.72 9.37
CA PHE A 89 -4.28 -13.58 10.22
C PHE A 89 -3.48 -14.87 10.32
N LYS A 90 -4.15 -16.00 10.57
CA LYS A 90 -3.48 -17.31 10.69
C LYS A 90 -2.71 -17.67 9.41
N LYS A 91 -3.33 -17.48 8.24
CA LYS A 91 -2.69 -17.77 6.95
C LYS A 91 -1.55 -16.82 6.65
N THR A 92 -1.69 -15.53 6.96
CA THR A 92 -0.63 -14.53 6.79
C THR A 92 0.56 -14.84 7.69
N LEU A 93 0.35 -15.15 8.98
CA LEU A 93 1.41 -15.55 9.90
C LEU A 93 2.16 -16.78 9.39
N LYS A 94 1.43 -17.84 9.01
CA LYS A 94 2.04 -19.06 8.46
C LYS A 94 2.88 -18.78 7.21
N ALA A 95 2.41 -17.89 6.33
CA ALA A 95 3.16 -17.49 5.14
C ALA A 95 4.44 -16.73 5.51
N LEU A 96 4.38 -15.82 6.49
CA LEU A 96 5.55 -15.08 6.97
C LEU A 96 6.58 -16.02 7.63
N GLU A 97 6.13 -16.97 8.44
CA GLU A 97 7.00 -17.97 9.10
C GLU A 97 7.78 -18.84 8.10
N THR A 98 7.30 -18.96 6.86
CA THR A 98 8.00 -19.71 5.80
C THR A 98 9.24 -18.96 5.30
N HIS A 99 9.25 -17.62 5.42
CA HIS A 99 10.30 -16.77 4.88
C HIS A 99 11.11 -16.04 5.96
N PHE A 100 10.57 -15.93 7.17
CA PHE A 100 11.15 -15.14 8.25
C PHE A 100 11.07 -15.90 9.58
N THR A 101 12.11 -15.76 10.40
CA THR A 101 12.04 -16.16 11.81
C THR A 101 11.25 -15.10 12.58
N MET A 102 10.12 -15.48 13.15
CA MET A 102 9.24 -14.58 13.89
C MET A 102 9.39 -14.75 15.40
N LYS A 103 9.25 -13.66 16.15
CA LYS A 103 9.16 -13.67 17.61
C LYS A 103 7.88 -12.94 18.02
N PRO A 104 7.06 -13.49 18.93
CA PRO A 104 5.93 -12.77 19.46
C PRO A 104 6.43 -11.59 20.29
N VAL A 105 5.88 -10.41 20.04
CA VAL A 105 6.14 -9.20 20.84
C VAL A 105 4.82 -8.81 21.47
N ASN A 106 4.82 -8.65 22.79
CA ASN A 106 3.68 -8.09 23.49
C ASN A 106 3.72 -6.57 23.36
N LEU A 107 2.76 -6.00 22.62
CA LEU A 107 2.67 -4.55 22.39
C LEU A 107 2.48 -3.77 23.69
N ASP A 108 1.80 -4.34 24.68
CA ASP A 108 1.58 -3.69 25.99
C ASP A 108 2.83 -3.71 26.87
N ALA A 109 3.81 -4.55 26.55
CA ALA A 109 5.10 -4.64 27.26
C ALA A 109 6.19 -3.79 26.60
N VAL A 110 5.94 -3.24 25.41
CA VAL A 110 6.80 -2.22 24.80
C VAL A 110 6.50 -0.93 25.54
N GLY A 111 7.31 -0.59 26.56
CA GLY A 111 7.25 0.73 27.16
C GLY A 111 7.42 1.80 26.08
N GLU A 112 6.92 3.02 26.31
CA GLU A 112 7.10 4.19 25.43
C GLU A 112 8.59 4.63 25.27
N ASN A 113 9.54 3.74 25.51
CA ASN A 113 10.89 4.04 25.90
C ASN A 113 11.96 3.25 25.14
N ASP A 114 11.74 3.02 23.84
CA ASP A 114 12.85 2.89 22.89
C ASP A 114 13.01 4.25 22.20
N GLY A 115 13.49 5.22 22.96
CA GLY A 115 13.90 6.55 22.50
C GLY A 115 15.14 6.52 21.60
N GLU A 116 15.28 5.51 20.73
CA GLU A 116 15.99 5.77 19.48
C GLU A 116 15.09 6.68 18.67
N GLU A 117 15.26 7.97 18.89
CA GLU A 117 14.70 9.04 18.08
C GLU A 117 15.06 8.74 16.63
N MET A 118 14.16 8.05 15.92
CA MET A 118 14.44 7.64 14.55
C MET A 118 14.46 8.94 13.76
N PRO A 119 15.63 9.40 13.30
CA PRO A 119 15.75 10.75 12.78
C PRO A 119 14.80 10.86 11.58
N PRO A 120 14.00 11.92 11.48
CA PRO A 120 13.05 12.07 10.40
C PRO A 120 13.81 11.93 9.07
N SER A 121 13.41 10.96 8.25
CA SER A 121 14.02 10.73 6.94
C SER A 121 13.82 11.90 5.97
N THR A 122 13.00 12.87 6.36
CA THR A 122 12.63 14.05 5.60
C THR A 122 12.97 15.30 6.40
N ARG A 123 13.79 16.17 5.80
CA ARG A 123 14.05 17.53 6.30
C ARG A 123 13.20 18.51 5.49
N LEU A 124 12.72 19.58 6.11
CA LEU A 124 12.15 20.70 5.37
C LEU A 124 13.21 21.28 4.43
N LEU A 125 12.86 21.43 3.16
CA LEU A 125 13.72 22.10 2.20
C LEU A 125 13.85 23.58 2.58
N SER A 126 15.05 24.11 2.44
CA SER A 126 15.27 25.55 2.51
C SER A 126 14.64 26.24 1.30
N GLN A 127 14.39 27.53 1.45
CA GLN A 127 13.83 28.34 0.36
C GLN A 127 14.73 28.32 -0.89
N GLN A 128 16.05 28.27 -0.69
CA GLN A 128 17.02 28.13 -1.76
C GLN A 128 16.94 26.78 -2.48
N GLU A 129 16.79 25.67 -1.75
CA GLU A 129 16.61 24.34 -2.35
C GLU A 129 15.30 24.23 -3.16
N LEU A 130 14.26 24.95 -2.75
CA LEU A 130 13.00 25.05 -3.50
C LEU A 130 13.15 25.88 -4.78
N GLU A 131 13.91 26.97 -4.72
CA GLU A 131 14.20 27.84 -5.86
C GLU A 131 15.09 27.13 -6.90
N ASP A 132 16.12 26.41 -6.45
CA ASP A 132 17.03 25.65 -7.31
C ASP A 132 16.29 24.49 -8.03
N GLY A 133 15.38 23.81 -7.32
CA GLY A 133 14.53 22.76 -7.93
C GLY A 133 13.51 23.30 -8.94
N SER A 134 13.15 24.59 -8.83
CA SER A 134 12.23 25.26 -9.75
C SER A 134 12.92 25.78 -11.02
N GLN A 135 14.25 25.77 -11.06
CA GLN A 135 15.07 26.25 -12.18
C GLN A 135 15.44 25.17 -13.20
N CYS A 136 14.91 23.94 -13.08
CA CYS A 136 15.09 22.90 -14.09
C CYS A 136 14.62 23.43 -15.47
N PRO A 137 15.52 23.59 -16.46
CA PRO A 137 15.11 24.04 -17.79
C PRO A 137 14.13 23.02 -18.37
N LEU A 138 12.99 23.49 -18.86
CA LEU A 138 12.20 22.72 -19.82
C LEU A 138 13.13 22.47 -21.01
N GLU A 139 13.68 21.27 -21.12
CA GLU A 139 14.29 20.84 -22.38
C GLU A 139 13.20 20.95 -23.45
N SER A 140 13.34 21.97 -24.29
CA SER A 140 12.60 22.10 -25.52
C SER A 140 12.95 20.90 -26.39
N VAL A 141 12.05 19.91 -26.44
CA VAL A 141 12.10 18.89 -27.49
C VAL A 141 11.70 19.59 -28.79
N ALA A 142 12.70 20.11 -29.49
CA ALA A 142 12.62 20.51 -30.89
C ALA A 142 13.41 19.48 -31.71
N GLY A 143 12.72 18.80 -32.62
CA GLY A 143 13.25 17.76 -33.51
C GLY A 143 12.17 16.80 -33.93
#